data_AF-A0A382J012-F1
#
_entry.id   AF-A0A382J012-F1
#
_cell.length_a   1.000
_cell.length_b   1.000
_cell.length_c   1.000
_cell.angle_alpha   90.00
_cell.angle_beta   90.00
_cell.angle_gamma   90.00
#
_symmetry.space_group_name_H-M   'P 1'
#
loop_
_entity.id
_entity.type
_entity.pdbx_description
1 polymer ?
#
loop_
_entity_poly.entity_id
_entity_poly.type
_entity_poly.pdbx_seq_one_letter_code
_entity_poly.pdbx_strand_id
1 'polypeptide(L)'
;MYTDASATGDQYIETSERLLPILNRVVQDLRSLRGCIPAEERILFEPFLGTYNDKFSGYSALETGVRIGSPAAQEDAIAILMEANRRSVAMVCEIARASGQELPGADVC
;
A
#
# COMPACT_ATOMS: atom_id res chain seq x y z
N MET A 1 -27.77 -1.93 -18.37
CA MET A 1 -27.69 -0.85 -17.36
C MET A 1 -26.58 -1.26 -16.41
N TYR A 2 -25.37 -0.78 -16.66
CA TYR A 2 -24.21 -1.05 -15.79
C TYR A 2 -24.45 -0.26 -14.51
N THR A 3 -24.63 -0.94 -13.38
CA THR A 3 -24.59 -0.31 -12.07
C THR A 3 -23.21 0.34 -11.93
N ASP A 4 -23.22 1.66 -11.87
CA ASP A 4 -22.09 2.48 -11.47
C ASP A 4 -21.58 1.95 -10.12
N ALA A 5 -20.52 1.15 -10.17
CA ALA A 5 -19.90 0.54 -9.00
C ALA A 5 -18.87 1.51 -8.37
N SER A 6 -19.14 2.81 -8.43
CA SER A 6 -18.38 3.79 -7.67
C SER A 6 -18.80 3.67 -6.20
N ALA A 7 -17.86 3.27 -5.35
CA ALA A 7 -18.06 3.39 -3.91
C ALA A 7 -18.37 4.85 -3.58
N THR A 8 -19.43 5.09 -2.82
CA THR A 8 -19.71 6.43 -2.30
C THR A 8 -18.61 6.85 -1.33
N GLY A 9 -18.39 8.16 -1.16
CA GLY A 9 -17.42 8.67 -0.19
C GLY A 9 -17.64 8.11 1.22
N ASP A 10 -18.90 7.94 1.63
CA ASP A 10 -19.26 7.37 2.93
C ASP A 10 -18.87 5.90 3.06
N GLN A 11 -19.12 5.09 2.02
CA GLN A 11 -18.67 3.69 1.98
C GLN A 11 -17.15 3.55 2.02
N TYR A 12 -16.43 4.48 1.36
CA TYR A 12 -14.98 4.53 1.42
C TYR A 12 -14.50 4.84 2.85
N ILE A 13 -15.08 5.84 3.50
CA ILE A 13 -14.73 6.23 4.87
C ILE A 13 -14.96 5.06 5.84
N GLU A 14 -16.15 4.43 5.82
CA GLU A 14 -16.46 3.29 6.69
C GLU A 14 -15.45 2.14 6.51
N THR A 15 -15.10 1.85 5.26
CA THR A 15 -14.12 0.81 4.95
C THR A 15 -12.73 1.20 5.44
N SER A 16 -12.34 2.47 5.26
CA SER A 16 -11.03 3.01 5.64
C SER A 16 -10.84 3.00 7.16
N GLU A 17 -11.85 3.40 7.94
CA GLU A 17 -11.83 3.38 9.39
C GLU A 17 -11.56 1.97 9.96
N ARG A 18 -12.02 0.93 9.25
CA ARG A 18 -11.76 -0.48 9.62
C ARG A 18 -10.37 -0.95 9.21
N LEU A 19 -9.88 -0.53 8.03
CA LEU A 19 -8.66 -1.10 7.42
C LEU A 19 -7.38 -0.32 7.76
N LEU A 20 -7.42 1.01 7.87
CA LEU A 20 -6.25 1.82 8.19
C LEU A 20 -5.56 1.42 9.50
N PRO A 21 -6.27 1.11 10.60
CA PRO A 21 -5.61 0.65 11.83
C PRO A 21 -4.84 -0.65 11.63
N ILE A 22 -5.35 -1.56 10.80
CA ILE A 22 -4.69 -2.84 10.47
C ILE A 22 -3.41 -2.57 9.68
N LEU A 23 -3.49 -1.71 8.65
CA LEU A 23 -2.33 -1.36 7.83
C LEU A 23 -1.26 -0.59 8.63
N ASN A 24 -1.68 0.32 9.52
CA ASN A 24 -0.77 1.00 10.45
C ASN A 24 -0.03 -0.03 11.32
N ARG A 25 -0.73 -1.02 11.87
CA ARG A 25 -0.12 -2.07 12.67
C ARG A 25 0.93 -2.86 11.88
N VAL A 26 0.62 -3.26 10.64
CA VAL A 26 1.58 -3.93 9.76
C VAL A 26 2.83 -3.07 9.55
N VAL A 27 2.66 -1.77 9.30
CA VAL A 27 3.79 -0.84 9.17
C VAL A 27 4.62 -0.76 10.44
N GLN A 28 4.00 -0.69 11.62
CA GLN A 28 4.73 -0.68 12.90
C GLN A 28 5.51 -1.98 13.11
N ASP A 29 4.89 -3.13 12.84
CA ASP A 29 5.54 -4.44 12.99
C ASP A 29 6.76 -4.55 12.05
N LEU A 30 6.67 -4.05 10.81
CA LEU A 30 7.80 -3.99 9.88
C LEU A 30 8.91 -3.05 10.36
N ARG A 31 8.56 -1.89 10.95
CA ARG A 31 9.54 -0.97 11.55
C ARG A 31 10.24 -1.60 12.75
N SER A 32 9.54 -2.39 13.56
CA SER A 32 10.13 -3.15 14.65
C SER A 32 11.09 -4.21 14.12
N LEU A 33 10.68 -4.98 13.10
CA LEU A 33 11.52 -6.00 12.47
C LEU A 33 12.79 -5.42 11.86
N ARG A 34 12.73 -4.23 11.26
CA ARG A 34 13.90 -3.49 10.75
C ARG A 34 15.02 -3.38 11.79
N GLY A 35 14.67 -3.18 13.07
CA GLY A 35 15.63 -3.10 14.17
C GLY A 35 16.38 -4.42 14.42
N CYS A 36 15.75 -5.55 14.13
CA CYS A 36 16.30 -6.89 14.31
C CYS A 36 17.14 -7.38 13.11
N ILE A 37 16.99 -6.75 11.93
CA ILE A 37 17.69 -7.16 10.70
C ILE A 37 19.14 -6.61 10.72
N PRO A 38 20.15 -7.46 10.42
CA PRO A 38 21.54 -7.03 10.22
C PRO A 38 21.66 -5.90 9.20
N ALA A 39 22.59 -4.97 9.41
CA ALA A 39 22.70 -3.77 8.58
C ALA A 39 22.88 -4.08 7.07
N GLU A 40 23.61 -5.14 6.74
CA GLU A 40 23.87 -5.59 5.37
C GLU A 40 22.60 -6.10 4.67
N GLU A 41 21.68 -6.72 5.41
CA GLU A 41 20.43 -7.28 4.88
C GLU A 41 19.31 -6.23 4.80
N ARG A 42 19.43 -5.11 5.52
CA ARG A 42 18.44 -4.02 5.48
C ARG A 42 18.24 -3.45 4.09
N ILE A 43 19.26 -3.47 3.23
CA ILE A 43 19.15 -2.93 1.87
C ILE A 43 18.03 -3.59 1.05
N LEU A 44 17.75 -4.88 1.30
CA LEU A 44 16.67 -5.63 0.65
C LEU A 44 15.31 -5.39 1.34
N PHE A 45 15.32 -5.08 2.64
CA PHE A 45 14.12 -4.87 3.44
C PHE A 45 13.55 -3.43 3.36
N GLU A 46 14.41 -2.42 3.26
CA GLU A 46 14.01 -1.00 3.25
C GLU A 46 13.04 -0.66 2.10
N PRO A 47 13.20 -1.16 0.85
CA PRO A 47 12.22 -0.95 -0.20
C PRO A 47 10.84 -1.52 0.13
N PHE A 48 10.81 -2.67 0.82
CA PHE A 48 9.57 -3.32 1.24
C PHE A 48 8.86 -2.46 2.28
N LEU A 49 9.59 -2.06 3.33
CA LEU A 49 9.05 -1.17 4.37
C LEU A 49 8.58 0.17 3.79
N GLY A 50 9.36 0.78 2.90
CA GLY A 50 8.99 2.03 2.22
C GLY A 50 7.68 1.89 1.46
N THR A 51 7.50 0.78 0.74
CA THR A 51 6.27 0.52 -0.01
C THR A 51 5.04 0.40 0.89
N TYR A 52 5.13 -0.28 2.04
CA TYR A 52 4.03 -0.36 3.00
C TYR A 52 3.75 0.96 3.70
N ASN A 53 4.79 1.75 4.01
CA ASN A 53 4.65 3.12 4.50
C ASN A 53 3.88 4.00 3.52
N ASP A 54 4.23 3.92 2.23
CA ASP A 54 3.61 4.74 1.18
C ASP A 54 2.16 4.32 0.92
N LYS A 55 1.86 3.01 0.98
CA LYS A 55 0.47 2.53 0.97
C LYS A 55 -0.34 3.06 2.14
N PHE A 56 0.19 2.98 3.36
CA PHE A 56 -0.48 3.50 4.55
C PHE A 56 -0.76 5.01 4.43
N SER A 57 0.27 5.77 4.05
CA SER A 57 0.18 7.21 3.91
C SER A 57 -0.79 7.60 2.79
N GLY A 58 -0.75 6.90 1.65
CA GLY A 58 -1.66 7.09 0.53
C GLY A 58 -3.13 6.84 0.88
N TYR A 59 -3.45 5.73 1.56
CA TYR A 59 -4.82 5.46 1.99
C TYR A 59 -5.29 6.47 3.06
N SER A 60 -4.43 6.85 4.00
CA SER A 60 -4.76 7.87 5.00
C SER A 60 -5.00 9.25 4.37
N ALA A 61 -4.22 9.62 3.36
CA ALA A 61 -4.40 10.85 2.59
C ALA A 61 -5.69 10.79 1.75
N LEU A 62 -6.00 9.64 1.16
CA LEU A 62 -7.21 9.46 0.36
C LEU A 62 -8.47 9.58 1.23
N GLU A 63 -8.50 8.96 2.42
CA GLU A 63 -9.59 9.15 3.38
C GLU A 63 -9.75 10.63 3.76
N THR A 64 -8.65 11.32 4.03
CA THR A 64 -8.67 12.76 4.34
C THR A 64 -9.26 13.55 3.18
N GLY A 65 -8.82 13.28 1.94
CA GLY A 65 -9.30 13.93 0.72
C GLY A 65 -10.80 13.69 0.46
N VAL A 66 -11.30 12.49 0.80
CA VAL A 66 -12.74 12.17 0.75
C VAL A 66 -13.50 12.96 1.82
N ARG A 67 -13.02 12.98 3.07
CA ARG A 67 -13.69 13.69 4.19
C ARG A 67 -13.82 15.19 3.95
N ILE A 68 -12.79 15.83 3.37
CA ILE A 68 -12.81 17.27 3.08
C ILE A 68 -13.43 17.58 1.71
N GLY A 69 -13.85 16.57 0.94
CA GLY A 69 -14.41 16.75 -0.39
C GLY A 69 -13.46 17.41 -1.39
N SER A 70 -12.15 17.12 -1.32
CA SER A 70 -11.13 17.71 -2.21
C SER A 70 -10.68 16.70 -3.26
N PRO A 71 -11.13 16.84 -4.53
CA PRO A 71 -10.69 15.96 -5.62
C PRO A 71 -9.18 16.01 -5.85
N ALA A 72 -8.56 17.18 -5.74
CA ALA A 72 -7.11 17.33 -5.89
C ALA A 72 -6.34 16.50 -4.84
N ALA A 73 -6.78 16.53 -3.58
CA ALA A 73 -6.16 15.72 -2.53
C ALA A 73 -6.38 14.21 -2.76
N GLN A 74 -7.52 13.82 -3.34
CA GLN A 74 -7.78 12.44 -3.71
C GLN A 74 -6.88 11.98 -4.87
N GLU A 75 -6.71 12.82 -5.91
CA GLU A 75 -5.83 12.54 -7.05
C GLU A 75 -4.37 12.38 -6.61
N ASP A 76 -3.86 13.28 -5.76
CA ASP A 76 -2.51 13.18 -5.20
C ASP A 76 -2.32 11.89 -4.40
N ALA A 77 -3.30 11.54 -3.57
CA ALA A 77 -3.28 10.30 -2.79
C ALA A 77 -3.32 9.05 -3.68
N ILE A 78 -4.13 9.06 -4.75
CA ILE A 78 -4.18 7.98 -5.74
C ILE A 78 -2.84 7.84 -6.46
N ALA A 79 -2.19 8.94 -6.83
CA ALA A 79 -0.87 8.90 -7.47
C ALA A 79 0.17 8.20 -6.58
N ILE A 80 0.18 8.52 -5.27
CA ILE A 80 1.03 7.84 -4.27
C ILE A 80 0.72 6.34 -4.24
N LEU A 81 -0.57 5.97 -4.18
CA LEU A 81 -1.00 4.57 -4.14
C LEU A 81 -0.63 3.80 -5.40
N MET A 82 -0.77 4.41 -6.59
CA MET A 82 -0.39 3.81 -7.86
C MET A 82 1.12 3.53 -7.92
N GLU A 83 1.94 4.48 -7.49
CA GLU A 83 3.40 4.30 -7.48
C GLU A 83 3.85 3.27 -6.43
N ALA A 84 3.23 3.26 -5.25
CA ALA A 84 3.47 2.23 -4.24
C ALA A 84 3.03 0.84 -4.74
N ASN A 85 1.93 0.76 -5.49
CA ASN A 85 1.48 -0.50 -6.08
C ASN A 85 2.46 -0.98 -7.18
N ARG A 86 2.91 -0.08 -8.06
CA ARG A 86 3.91 -0.39 -9.09
C ARG A 86 5.19 -0.97 -8.48
N ARG A 87 5.69 -0.35 -7.41
CA ARG A 87 6.85 -0.87 -6.66
C ARG A 87 6.55 -2.23 -6.02
N SER A 88 5.37 -2.41 -5.41
CA SER A 88 4.97 -3.69 -4.83
C SER A 88 5.00 -4.83 -5.85
N VAL A 89 4.45 -4.60 -7.05
CA VAL A 89 4.43 -5.60 -8.12
C VAL A 89 5.85 -5.93 -8.57
N ALA A 90 6.68 -4.92 -8.80
CA ALA A 90 8.08 -5.14 -9.19
C ALA A 90 8.83 -6.02 -8.15
N MET A 91 8.63 -5.75 -6.86
CA MET A 91 9.21 -6.55 -5.78
C MET A 91 8.69 -7.98 -5.76
N VAL A 92 7.38 -8.18 -5.93
CA VAL A 92 6.80 -9.53 -6.02
C VAL A 92 7.39 -10.30 -7.20
N CYS A 93 7.56 -9.66 -8.36
CA CYS A 93 8.22 -10.28 -9.52
C CYS A 93 9.66 -10.69 -9.23
N GLU A 94 10.43 -9.84 -8.56
CA GLU A 94 11.82 -10.14 -8.20
C GLU A 94 11.90 -11.32 -7.22
N ILE A 95 11.05 -11.35 -6.19
CA ILE A 95 11.02 -12.45 -5.21
C ILE A 95 10.57 -13.74 -5.88
N ALA A 96 9.53 -13.71 -6.72
CA ALA A 96 9.05 -14.88 -7.46
C ALA A 96 10.15 -15.48 -8.35
N ARG A 97 10.86 -14.63 -9.11
CA ARG A 97 12.01 -15.07 -9.94
C ARG A 97 13.15 -15.65 -9.10
N ALA A 98 13.50 -15.03 -7.98
CA ALA A 98 14.61 -15.47 -7.14
C ALA A 98 14.30 -16.77 -6.38
N SER A 99 13.05 -16.95 -5.95
CA SER A 99 12.60 -18.11 -5.18
C SER A 99 12.11 -19.28 -6.05
N GLY A 100 11.80 -19.02 -7.32
CA GLY A 100 11.14 -19.98 -8.21
C GLY A 100 9.71 -20.31 -7.80
N GLN A 101 9.08 -19.48 -6.95
CA GLN A 101 7.72 -19.67 -6.45
C GLN A 101 6.71 -18.82 -7.21
N GLU A 102 5.51 -19.36 -7.40
CA GLU A 102 4.34 -18.59 -7.81
C GLU A 102 3.80 -17.84 -6.58
N LEU A 103 4.00 -16.52 -6.55
CA LEU A 103 3.49 -15.66 -5.49
C LEU A 103 2.21 -14.94 -5.93
N PRO A 104 1.26 -14.68 -5.03
CA PRO A 104 0.10 -13.84 -5.35
C PRO A 104 0.54 -12.46 -5.86
N GLY A 105 0.03 -12.05 -7.02
CA GLY A 105 0.45 -10.82 -7.71
C GLY A 105 1.69 -10.96 -8.58
N ALA A 106 2.26 -12.16 -8.71
CA ALA A 106 3.32 -12.46 -9.68
C ALA A 106 2.78 -12.86 -11.06
N ASP A 107 1.47 -13.03 -11.20
CA ASP A 107 0.74 -13.33 -12.46
C ASP A 107 0.77 -12.19 -13.48
N VAL A 108 1.14 -10.99 -13.02
CA VAL A 108 1.34 -9.78 -13.85
C VAL A 108 2.82 -9.52 -14.18
N CYS A 109 3.69 -10.48 -13.84
CA CYS A 109 5.09 -10.56 -14.24
C CYS A 109 5.25 -11.46 -15.48
#